data_AF-A0A838KIQ1-F1
#
_entry.id   AF-A0A838KIQ1-F1
#
_cell.length_a   1.000
_cell.length_b   1.000
_cell.length_c   1.000
_cell.angle_alpha   90.00
_cell.angle_beta   90.00
_cell.angle_gamma   90.00
#
_symmetry.space_group_name_H-M   'P 1'
#
loop_
_entity.id
_entity.type
_entity.pdbx_description
1 polymer ?
#
loop_
_entity_poly.entity_id
_entity_poly.type
_entity_poly.pdbx_seq_one_letter_code
_entity_poly.pdbx_strand_id
1 'polypeptide(L)'
;MRGSTFQRCGCRDATGRQLGADCPQRSRRGHGSWWIRYDAPRDTDGQRRQASAGPFDSRREAEVALADVLDRRHKGTYVAADRGLTFARYLDEWMAGKLALKASTRTSYDHHIALYLKPGLGHVALADLRDTDFEELYAAMRQIGRPQAGNPSPMLARLLGARTTTKQARRPLTPNRVRSVHATVRSALNAAVKRHKIAHNPALYVELERVRLPRALVWTDERVTEWRRAGRRPSPVMVWTPVQTGAFLDAVADDRLYALWHLLAFRGLRRSEAVWLSWVDVDLDAATATVRSGSQQDWDGPKSEASERAVALDPGTVVVLRRHRKAQKETRLLWGAGWIETGLVFTHEDGRALSPNGVSQRFDRLVTRHGVPPIRLHDLRHVAATLALTAGADIKVVSEQLGHSTTQITRDIYLSVMPQVAQAAADAAATLVPRAVATTLAQQSVHTLCTPGDISGTQNDLKESKTAGQKVWGGRDSNPRPRDYEHFRSERCAVTRARRGKRERARPGYSSVESLPSPGWGKVVPPTPTLRWRQRLVSRAVLCRVHHRTA
;
A
#
# COMPACT_ATOMS: atom_id res chain seq x y z
N MET A 1 -52.74 -7.05 13.78
CA MET A 1 -52.49 -7.34 12.34
C MET A 1 -53.00 -8.73 12.03
N ARG A 2 -53.50 -8.97 10.81
CA ARG A 2 -54.17 -10.23 10.46
C ARG A 2 -53.22 -11.11 9.65
N GLY A 3 -53.14 -12.39 10.03
CA GLY A 3 -52.57 -13.46 9.23
C GLY A 3 -53.52 -14.65 9.28
N SER A 4 -53.51 -15.49 8.25
CA SER A 4 -54.31 -16.70 8.19
C SER A 4 -53.52 -17.84 7.58
N THR A 5 -53.78 -19.04 8.08
CA THR A 5 -53.31 -20.30 7.50
C THR A 5 -54.36 -20.83 6.54
N PHE A 6 -53.94 -21.34 5.39
CA PHE A 6 -54.82 -21.93 4.39
C PHE A 6 -54.13 -23.08 3.67
N GLN A 7 -54.92 -23.99 3.12
CA GLN A 7 -54.42 -25.17 2.41
C GLN A 7 -54.50 -24.94 0.90
N ARG A 8 -53.45 -25.31 0.16
CA ARG A 8 -53.45 -25.35 -1.30
C ARG A 8 -53.36 -26.79 -1.78
N CYS A 9 -54.25 -27.15 -2.67
CA CYS A 9 -54.23 -28.42 -3.38
C CYS A 9 -53.75 -28.22 -4.83
N GLY A 10 -52.93 -29.15 -5.33
CA GLY A 10 -52.45 -29.16 -6.72
C GLY A 10 -53.37 -29.85 -7.73
N CYS A 11 -54.47 -30.47 -7.30
CA CYS A 11 -55.41 -31.15 -8.20
C CYS A 11 -56.04 -30.20 -9.21
N ARG A 12 -56.24 -30.71 -10.42
CA ARG A 12 -56.82 -29.98 -11.55
C ARG A 12 -58.09 -30.67 -12.03
N ASP A 13 -59.03 -29.90 -12.55
CA ASP A 13 -60.22 -30.41 -13.24
C ASP A 13 -59.89 -30.91 -14.65
N ALA A 14 -60.90 -31.42 -15.36
CA ALA A 14 -60.77 -31.90 -16.75
C ALA A 14 -60.35 -30.80 -17.75
N THR A 15 -60.47 -29.52 -17.38
CA THR A 15 -60.03 -28.37 -18.19
C THR A 15 -58.63 -27.87 -17.84
N GLY A 16 -57.95 -28.53 -16.88
CA GLY A 16 -56.61 -28.18 -16.42
C GLY A 16 -56.57 -27.06 -15.38
N ARG A 17 -57.71 -26.54 -14.91
CA ARG A 17 -57.78 -25.50 -13.89
C ARG A 17 -57.65 -26.10 -12.48
N GLN A 18 -56.91 -25.44 -11.59
CA GLN A 18 -56.75 -25.94 -10.22
C GLN A 18 -58.07 -25.89 -9.46
N LEU A 19 -58.46 -27.01 -8.86
CA LEU A 19 -59.69 -27.17 -8.07
C LEU A 19 -59.66 -26.33 -6.78
N GLY A 20 -58.46 -25.99 -6.28
CA GLY A 20 -58.30 -25.06 -5.17
C GLY A 20 -59.08 -25.47 -3.92
N ALA A 21 -60.04 -24.63 -3.51
CA ALA A 21 -60.86 -24.84 -2.32
C ALA A 21 -61.88 -25.98 -2.49
N ASP A 22 -62.30 -26.25 -3.72
CA ASP A 22 -63.36 -27.19 -4.11
C ASP A 22 -62.81 -28.59 -4.40
N CYS A 23 -61.55 -28.85 -4.05
CA CYS A 23 -60.96 -30.17 -4.26
C CYS A 23 -61.66 -31.22 -3.38
N PRO A 24 -62.25 -32.28 -3.96
CA PRO A 24 -62.95 -33.32 -3.20
C PRO A 24 -62.01 -34.14 -2.30
N GLN A 25 -60.70 -34.12 -2.58
CA GLN A 25 -59.67 -34.81 -1.81
C GLN A 25 -59.10 -33.97 -0.66
N ARG A 26 -59.57 -32.74 -0.47
CA ARG A 26 -59.02 -31.79 0.50
C ARG A 26 -59.12 -32.25 1.95
N SER A 27 -60.12 -33.07 2.28
CA SER A 27 -60.32 -33.66 3.60
C SER A 27 -59.44 -34.89 3.87
N ARG A 28 -58.78 -35.47 2.84
CA ARG A 28 -57.86 -36.61 3.06
C ARG A 28 -56.60 -36.17 3.80
N ARG A 29 -56.17 -36.97 4.78
CA ARG A 29 -54.89 -36.81 5.46
C ARG A 29 -53.75 -36.83 4.43
N GLY A 30 -52.84 -35.87 4.53
CA GLY A 30 -51.67 -35.75 3.64
C GLY A 30 -51.97 -35.16 2.26
N HIS A 31 -53.22 -34.73 2.00
CA HIS A 31 -53.57 -34.14 0.71
C HIS A 31 -53.45 -32.61 0.70
N GLY A 32 -52.65 -32.08 -0.21
CA GLY A 32 -52.36 -30.65 -0.31
C GLY A 32 -51.36 -30.18 0.75
N SER A 33 -50.85 -28.96 0.56
CA SER A 33 -49.85 -28.37 1.45
C SER A 33 -50.43 -27.17 2.20
N TRP A 34 -49.92 -26.92 3.40
CA TRP A 34 -50.31 -25.77 4.22
C TRP A 34 -49.48 -24.55 3.84
N TRP A 35 -50.11 -23.38 3.86
CA TRP A 35 -49.50 -22.10 3.56
C TRP A 35 -49.98 -21.07 4.56
N ILE A 36 -49.15 -20.06 4.82
CA ILE A 36 -49.51 -18.89 5.61
C ILE A 36 -49.70 -17.70 4.67
N ARG A 37 -50.65 -16.81 4.98
CA ARG A 37 -50.80 -15.49 4.37
C ARG A 37 -50.83 -14.44 5.46
N TYR A 38 -50.08 -13.37 5.29
CA TYR A 38 -50.01 -12.30 6.29
C TYR A 38 -49.74 -10.95 5.61
N ASP A 39 -50.11 -9.88 6.30
CA ASP A 39 -49.90 -8.52 5.81
C ASP A 39 -48.42 -8.15 5.89
N ALA A 40 -47.78 -7.90 4.75
CA ALA A 40 -46.44 -7.33 4.67
C ALA A 40 -46.49 -5.80 4.92
N PRO A 41 -45.33 -5.13 5.17
CA PRO A 41 -45.28 -3.67 5.16
C PRO A 41 -45.88 -3.11 3.87
N ARG A 42 -46.61 -1.99 4.00
CA ARG A 42 -47.12 -1.27 2.83
C ARG A 42 -45.94 -0.85 1.95
N ASP A 43 -46.15 -0.81 0.65
CA ASP A 43 -45.14 -0.22 -0.24
C ASP A 43 -45.06 1.30 -0.05
N THR A 44 -44.16 1.92 -0.83
CA THR A 44 -43.96 3.37 -0.84
C THR A 44 -45.20 4.14 -1.27
N ASP A 45 -46.10 3.51 -2.02
CA ASP A 45 -47.36 4.08 -2.49
C ASP A 45 -48.50 3.85 -1.49
N GLY A 46 -48.18 3.29 -0.32
CA GLY A 46 -49.13 3.00 0.76
C GLY A 46 -50.05 1.81 0.48
N GLN A 47 -49.83 1.05 -0.60
CA GLN A 47 -50.68 -0.08 -0.95
C GLN A 47 -50.45 -1.28 -0.04
N ARG A 48 -51.53 -1.99 0.26
CA ARG A 48 -51.49 -3.19 1.10
C ARG A 48 -50.85 -4.33 0.34
N ARG A 49 -49.74 -4.87 0.86
CA ARG A 49 -49.09 -6.06 0.33
C ARG A 49 -49.38 -7.27 1.20
N GLN A 50 -49.80 -8.38 0.59
CA GLN A 50 -49.95 -9.67 1.28
C GLN A 50 -48.83 -10.61 0.83
N ALA A 51 -48.07 -11.11 1.80
CA ALA A 51 -47.06 -12.13 1.56
C ALA A 51 -47.63 -13.52 1.91
N SER A 52 -47.13 -14.54 1.22
CA SER A 52 -47.46 -15.94 1.50
C SER A 52 -46.17 -16.73 1.71
N ALA A 53 -46.17 -17.69 2.65
CA ALA A 53 -45.05 -18.62 2.84
C ALA A 53 -45.56 -20.07 3.00
N GLY A 54 -44.74 -21.03 2.61
CA GLY A 54 -45.05 -22.46 2.52
C GLY A 54 -44.26 -23.12 1.37
N PRO A 55 -44.52 -24.39 1.04
CA PRO A 55 -45.46 -25.30 1.69
C PRO A 55 -44.99 -25.77 3.08
N PHE A 56 -45.95 -26.06 3.97
CA PHE A 56 -45.75 -26.75 5.26
C PHE A 56 -46.52 -28.08 5.26
N ASP A 57 -46.04 -29.04 6.04
CA ASP A 57 -46.59 -30.40 6.05
C ASP A 57 -47.86 -30.51 6.90
N SER A 58 -48.02 -29.62 7.89
CA SER A 58 -49.18 -29.59 8.77
C SER A 58 -49.71 -28.19 9.06
N ARG A 59 -50.98 -28.11 9.46
CA ARG A 59 -51.60 -26.87 9.95
C ARG A 59 -50.85 -26.29 11.13
N ARG A 60 -50.43 -27.14 12.08
CA ARG A 60 -49.74 -26.71 13.30
C ARG A 60 -48.37 -26.09 12.98
N GLU A 61 -47.64 -26.68 12.04
CA GLU A 61 -46.37 -26.13 11.56
C GLU A 61 -46.57 -24.77 10.88
N ALA A 62 -47.61 -24.63 10.05
CA ALA A 62 -47.97 -23.35 9.45
C ALA A 62 -48.40 -22.30 10.52
N GLU A 63 -49.13 -22.69 11.56
CA GLU A 63 -49.51 -21.79 12.67
C GLU A 63 -48.29 -21.32 13.47
N VAL A 64 -47.34 -22.21 13.78
CA VAL A 64 -46.06 -21.86 14.42
C VAL A 64 -45.25 -20.91 13.54
N ALA A 65 -45.14 -21.20 12.25
CA ALA A 65 -44.44 -20.34 11.30
C ALA A 65 -45.12 -18.95 11.17
N LEU A 66 -46.45 -18.88 11.21
CA LEU A 66 -47.19 -17.62 11.22
C LEU A 66 -46.92 -16.83 12.50
N ALA A 67 -46.94 -17.48 13.67
CA ALA A 67 -46.65 -16.85 14.95
C ALA A 67 -45.23 -16.28 15.00
N ASP A 68 -44.23 -17.04 14.53
CA ASP A 68 -42.84 -16.59 14.43
C ASP A 68 -42.67 -15.40 13.47
N VAL A 69 -43.33 -15.42 12.32
CA VAL A 69 -43.35 -14.28 11.38
C VAL A 69 -43.94 -13.02 12.02
N LEU A 70 -45.05 -13.15 12.77
CA LEU A 70 -45.69 -12.04 13.46
C LEU A 70 -44.83 -11.52 14.63
N ASP A 71 -44.18 -12.41 15.38
CA ASP A 71 -43.27 -12.06 16.49
C ASP A 71 -42.01 -11.35 16.00
N ARG A 72 -41.34 -11.87 14.96
CA ARG A 72 -40.24 -11.17 14.29
C ARG A 72 -40.63 -9.78 13.84
N ARG A 73 -41.89 -9.59 13.42
CA ARG A 73 -42.39 -8.28 13.00
C ARG A 73 -42.64 -7.35 14.17
N HIS A 74 -43.24 -7.86 15.24
CA HIS A 74 -43.40 -7.10 16.48
C HIS A 74 -42.04 -6.62 17.01
N LYS A 75 -41.01 -7.47 16.94
CA LYS A 75 -39.63 -7.17 17.34
C LYS A 75 -38.87 -6.30 16.33
N GLY A 76 -39.47 -5.91 15.21
CA GLY A 76 -38.81 -5.12 14.15
C GLY A 76 -37.70 -5.87 13.40
N THR A 77 -37.58 -7.19 13.58
CA THR A 77 -36.58 -8.06 12.93
C THR A 77 -37.13 -8.77 11.69
N TYR A 78 -38.43 -8.59 11.39
CA TYR A 78 -39.05 -9.17 10.21
C TYR A 78 -38.54 -8.53 8.93
N VAL A 79 -37.92 -9.36 8.11
CA VAL A 79 -37.50 -9.03 6.75
C VAL A 79 -38.37 -9.82 5.79
N ALA A 80 -39.23 -9.13 5.04
CA ALA A 80 -39.88 -9.75 3.89
C ALA A 80 -38.82 -10.01 2.82
N ALA A 81 -38.50 -11.27 2.57
CA ALA A 81 -37.58 -11.65 1.49
C ALA A 81 -38.17 -11.21 0.14
N ASP A 82 -37.71 -10.07 -0.39
CA ASP A 82 -38.01 -9.65 -1.75
C ASP A 82 -37.17 -10.46 -2.73
N ARG A 83 -37.68 -11.63 -3.13
CA ARG A 83 -37.03 -12.49 -4.13
C ARG A 83 -36.92 -11.84 -5.52
N GLY A 84 -37.62 -10.73 -5.77
CA GLY A 84 -37.47 -9.94 -6.99
C GLY A 84 -36.28 -8.98 -6.95
N LEU A 85 -35.68 -8.73 -5.78
CA LEU A 85 -34.50 -7.87 -5.64
C LEU A 85 -33.23 -8.68 -5.84
N THR A 86 -32.64 -8.59 -7.03
CA THR A 86 -31.33 -9.18 -7.31
C THR A 86 -30.21 -8.40 -6.64
N PHE A 87 -29.07 -9.07 -6.42
CA PHE A 87 -27.89 -8.42 -5.85
C PHE A 87 -27.37 -7.29 -6.74
N ALA A 88 -27.43 -7.43 -8.07
CA ALA A 88 -27.05 -6.36 -9.00
C ALA A 88 -27.91 -5.10 -8.83
N ARG A 89 -29.24 -5.26 -8.81
CA ARG A 89 -30.18 -4.14 -8.63
C ARG A 89 -29.97 -3.47 -7.28
N TYR A 90 -29.76 -4.28 -6.23
CA TYR A 90 -29.44 -3.77 -4.91
C TYR A 90 -28.15 -2.95 -4.88
N LEU A 91 -27.08 -3.39 -5.55
CA LEU A 91 -25.81 -2.66 -5.60
C LEU A 91 -25.98 -1.30 -6.31
N ASP A 92 -26.82 -1.22 -7.33
CA ASP A 92 -27.15 0.05 -8.00
C ASP A 92 -27.92 0.99 -7.07
N GLU A 93 -28.96 0.50 -6.39
CA GLU A 93 -29.69 1.27 -5.37
C GLU A 93 -28.76 1.73 -4.24
N TRP A 94 -27.85 0.86 -3.81
CA TRP A 94 -26.91 1.15 -2.74
C TRP A 94 -25.90 2.23 -3.14
N MET A 95 -25.34 2.15 -4.36
CA MET A 95 -24.41 3.16 -4.87
C MET A 95 -25.09 4.50 -5.14
N ALA A 96 -26.31 4.50 -5.68
CA ALA A 96 -27.09 5.72 -5.90
C ALA A 96 -27.41 6.43 -4.57
N GLY A 97 -27.69 5.67 -3.51
CA GLY A 97 -27.96 6.22 -2.16
C GLY A 97 -26.72 6.73 -1.40
N LYS A 98 -25.54 6.75 -2.00
CA LYS A 98 -24.29 7.21 -1.36
C LYS A 98 -23.96 8.65 -1.78
N LEU A 99 -24.54 9.60 -1.06
CA LEU A 99 -24.43 11.03 -1.37
C LEU A 99 -23.07 11.66 -0.99
N ALA A 100 -22.41 11.15 0.07
CA ALA A 100 -21.17 11.74 0.61
C ALA A 100 -19.94 10.81 0.46
N LEU A 101 -19.81 10.12 -0.67
CA LEU A 101 -18.63 9.28 -0.94
C LEU A 101 -17.60 10.06 -1.76
N LYS A 102 -16.38 10.13 -1.22
CA LYS A 102 -15.19 10.63 -1.94
C LYS A 102 -15.05 9.97 -3.30
N ALA A 103 -14.67 10.74 -4.31
CA ALA A 103 -14.49 10.30 -5.70
C ALA A 103 -13.67 9.01 -5.81
N SER A 104 -12.51 8.93 -5.14
CA SER A 104 -11.65 7.74 -5.16
C SER A 104 -12.30 6.48 -4.57
N THR A 105 -13.10 6.61 -3.51
CA THR A 105 -13.86 5.51 -2.92
C THR A 105 -14.96 5.07 -3.87
N ARG A 106 -15.66 6.02 -4.50
CA ARG A 106 -16.68 5.74 -5.51
C ARG A 106 -16.10 4.98 -6.70
N THR A 107 -15.00 5.46 -7.29
CA THR A 107 -14.28 4.75 -8.36
C THR A 107 -13.88 3.34 -7.96
N SER A 108 -13.42 3.15 -6.71
CA SER A 108 -13.05 1.82 -6.21
C SER A 108 -14.27 0.89 -6.10
N TYR A 109 -15.39 1.40 -5.59
CA TYR A 109 -16.65 0.64 -5.48
C TYR A 109 -17.22 0.31 -6.85
N ASP A 110 -17.30 1.28 -7.76
CA ASP A 110 -17.74 1.07 -9.15
C ASP A 110 -16.91 -0.03 -9.83
N HIS A 111 -15.60 0.02 -9.67
CA HIS A 111 -14.69 -1.00 -10.20
C HIS A 111 -14.92 -2.38 -9.56
N HIS A 112 -15.15 -2.45 -8.24
CA HIS A 112 -15.48 -3.71 -7.56
C HIS A 112 -16.81 -4.29 -8.05
N ILE A 113 -17.83 -3.45 -8.17
CA ILE A 113 -19.18 -3.82 -8.60
C ILE A 113 -19.16 -4.30 -10.04
N ALA A 114 -18.60 -3.52 -10.96
CA ALA A 114 -18.61 -3.79 -12.39
C ALA A 114 -17.79 -5.02 -12.77
N LEU A 115 -16.61 -5.22 -12.15
CA LEU A 115 -15.71 -6.31 -12.54
C LEU A 115 -15.88 -7.59 -11.72
N TYR A 116 -16.48 -7.55 -10.54
CA TYR A 116 -16.52 -8.71 -9.64
C TYR A 116 -17.93 -9.04 -9.19
N LEU A 117 -18.63 -8.09 -8.57
CA LEU A 117 -19.87 -8.39 -7.87
C LEU A 117 -21.03 -8.65 -8.84
N LYS A 118 -21.26 -7.75 -9.81
CA LYS A 118 -22.33 -7.94 -10.81
C LYS A 118 -22.08 -9.15 -11.71
N PRO A 119 -20.88 -9.36 -12.30
CA PRO A 119 -20.65 -10.52 -13.16
C PRO A 119 -20.70 -11.84 -12.38
N GLY A 120 -20.16 -11.87 -11.17
CA GLY A 120 -20.12 -13.08 -10.35
C GLY A 120 -21.49 -13.45 -9.78
N LEU A 121 -22.06 -12.54 -8.98
CA LEU A 121 -23.21 -12.81 -8.10
C LEU A 121 -24.43 -11.93 -8.40
N GLY A 122 -24.36 -11.04 -9.39
CA GLY A 122 -25.41 -10.04 -9.63
C GLY A 122 -26.79 -10.61 -9.97
N HIS A 123 -26.83 -11.82 -10.54
CA HIS A 123 -28.06 -12.52 -10.92
C HIS A 123 -28.75 -13.23 -9.74
N VAL A 124 -28.06 -13.42 -8.61
CA VAL A 124 -28.60 -14.08 -7.42
C VAL A 124 -29.53 -13.10 -6.70
N ALA A 125 -30.67 -13.60 -6.19
CA ALA A 125 -31.56 -12.80 -5.36
C ALA A 125 -30.84 -12.39 -4.06
N LEU A 126 -31.01 -11.14 -3.62
CA LEU A 126 -30.31 -10.61 -2.44
C LEU A 126 -30.60 -11.44 -1.18
N ALA A 127 -31.82 -11.97 -1.06
CA ALA A 127 -32.24 -12.80 0.07
C ALA A 127 -31.68 -14.22 0.05
N ASP A 128 -31.19 -14.69 -1.12
CA ASP A 128 -30.70 -16.05 -1.32
C ASP A 128 -29.16 -16.13 -1.33
N LEU A 129 -28.47 -15.00 -1.12
CA LEU A 129 -27.01 -14.96 -1.01
C LEU A 129 -26.53 -15.71 0.23
N ARG A 130 -25.55 -16.59 0.03
CA ARG A 130 -24.89 -17.38 1.08
C ARG A 130 -23.41 -17.06 1.16
N ASP A 131 -22.79 -17.46 2.27
CA ASP A 131 -21.34 -17.45 2.46
C ASP A 131 -20.60 -18.21 1.36
N THR A 132 -21.10 -19.40 0.99
CA THR A 132 -20.54 -20.25 -0.09
C THR A 132 -20.42 -19.52 -1.42
N ASP A 133 -21.38 -18.63 -1.75
CA ASP A 133 -21.35 -17.88 -3.00
C ASP A 133 -20.17 -16.90 -3.04
N PHE A 134 -19.80 -16.32 -1.89
CA PHE A 134 -18.64 -15.45 -1.76
C PHE A 134 -17.33 -16.23 -1.73
N GLU A 135 -17.30 -17.42 -1.12
CA GLU A 135 -16.16 -18.32 -1.17
C GLU A 135 -15.83 -18.71 -2.62
N GLU A 136 -16.84 -19.08 -3.40
CA GLU A 136 -16.72 -19.37 -4.82
C GLU A 136 -16.26 -18.14 -5.63
N LEU A 137 -16.83 -16.97 -5.34
CA LEU A 137 -16.41 -15.71 -5.96
C LEU A 137 -14.92 -15.45 -5.71
N TYR A 138 -14.46 -15.58 -4.46
CA TYR A 138 -13.05 -15.33 -4.11
C TYR A 138 -12.12 -16.40 -4.66
N ALA A 139 -12.56 -17.66 -4.72
CA ALA A 139 -11.83 -18.73 -5.39
C ALA A 139 -11.66 -18.44 -6.88
N ALA A 140 -12.72 -18.04 -7.58
CA ALA A 140 -12.67 -17.64 -8.99
C ALA A 140 -11.76 -16.42 -9.19
N MET A 141 -11.85 -15.41 -8.30
CA MET A 141 -10.97 -14.24 -8.35
C MET A 141 -9.48 -14.59 -8.29
N ARG A 142 -9.09 -15.58 -7.48
CA ARG A 142 -7.69 -16.02 -7.37
C ARG A 142 -7.16 -16.68 -8.65
N GLN A 143 -8.05 -17.22 -9.49
CA GLN A 143 -7.69 -17.87 -10.76
C GLN A 143 -7.55 -16.88 -11.93
N ILE A 144 -7.97 -15.63 -11.77
CA ILE A 144 -7.84 -14.59 -12.80
C ILE A 144 -6.35 -14.38 -13.13
N GLY A 145 -6.02 -14.40 -14.42
CA GLY A 145 -4.66 -14.16 -14.93
C GLY A 145 -3.67 -15.30 -14.70
N ARG A 146 -4.13 -16.48 -14.24
CA ARG A 146 -3.30 -17.68 -14.04
C ARG A 146 -3.63 -18.74 -15.10
N PRO A 147 -2.68 -19.64 -15.44
CA PRO A 147 -2.97 -20.80 -16.28
C PRO A 147 -4.07 -21.66 -15.63
N GLN A 148 -5.00 -22.16 -16.45
CA GLN A 148 -6.11 -23.00 -16.01
C GLN A 148 -5.93 -24.42 -16.55
N ALA A 149 -6.12 -25.42 -15.69
CA ALA A 149 -6.24 -26.79 -16.11
C ALA A 149 -7.73 -27.09 -16.37
N GLY A 150 -8.13 -27.13 -17.65
CA GLY A 150 -9.51 -27.41 -18.05
C GLY A 150 -10.41 -26.18 -18.22
N ASN A 151 -11.72 -26.42 -18.32
CA ASN A 151 -12.71 -25.38 -18.55
C ASN A 151 -12.91 -24.50 -17.30
N PRO A 152 -13.02 -23.17 -17.45
CA PRO A 152 -13.26 -22.28 -16.32
C PRO A 152 -14.61 -22.59 -15.66
N SER A 153 -14.69 -22.44 -14.33
CA SER A 153 -15.98 -22.50 -13.63
C SER A 153 -16.95 -21.46 -14.19
N PRO A 154 -18.28 -21.66 -14.11
CA PRO A 154 -19.25 -20.68 -14.58
C PRO A 154 -19.03 -19.29 -13.99
N MET A 155 -18.69 -19.22 -12.69
CA MET A 155 -18.31 -17.99 -11.99
C MET A 155 -17.10 -17.32 -12.67
N LEU A 156 -16.03 -18.07 -12.88
CA LEU A 156 -14.81 -17.57 -13.49
C LEU A 156 -15.03 -17.13 -14.93
N ALA A 157 -15.82 -17.86 -15.71
CA ALA A 157 -16.19 -17.50 -17.08
C ALA A 157 -16.90 -16.13 -17.12
N ARG A 158 -17.88 -15.89 -16.22
CA ARG A 158 -18.56 -14.58 -16.12
C ARG A 158 -17.58 -13.47 -15.73
N LEU A 159 -16.69 -13.73 -14.77
CA LEU A 159 -15.66 -12.77 -14.38
C LEU A 159 -14.74 -12.43 -15.57
N LEU A 160 -14.26 -13.43 -16.32
CA LEU A 160 -13.39 -13.19 -17.48
C LEU A 160 -14.14 -12.47 -18.61
N GLY A 161 -15.43 -12.77 -18.82
CA GLY A 161 -16.27 -12.09 -19.80
C GLY A 161 -16.45 -10.59 -19.52
N ALA A 162 -16.52 -10.19 -18.25
CA ALA A 162 -16.59 -8.77 -17.87
C ALA A 162 -15.27 -7.99 -18.08
N ARG A 163 -14.19 -8.67 -18.48
CA ARG A 163 -12.81 -8.14 -18.55
C ARG A 163 -12.28 -8.02 -19.97
N THR A 164 -13.15 -8.14 -20.98
CA THR A 164 -12.79 -8.24 -22.40
C THR A 164 -12.06 -7.02 -22.96
N THR A 165 -12.18 -5.85 -22.33
CA THR A 165 -11.76 -4.56 -22.91
C THR A 165 -10.44 -3.98 -22.39
N THR A 166 -9.83 -4.48 -21.31
CA THR A 166 -8.64 -3.83 -20.71
C THR A 166 -7.48 -4.77 -20.38
N LYS A 167 -6.25 -4.40 -20.78
CA LYS A 167 -4.98 -5.10 -20.46
C LYS A 167 -4.77 -5.32 -18.95
N GLN A 168 -5.23 -4.39 -18.12
CA GLN A 168 -5.12 -4.47 -16.66
C GLN A 168 -6.06 -5.53 -16.06
N ALA A 169 -7.16 -5.86 -16.73
CA ALA A 169 -8.15 -6.80 -16.22
C ALA A 169 -7.72 -8.27 -16.33
N ARG A 170 -6.65 -8.58 -17.08
CA ARG A 170 -6.11 -9.94 -17.26
C ARG A 170 -4.93 -10.28 -16.34
N ARG A 171 -4.47 -9.36 -15.49
CA ARG A 171 -3.33 -9.60 -14.59
C ARG A 171 -3.77 -10.44 -13.37
N PRO A 172 -2.88 -11.32 -12.86
CA PRO A 172 -3.08 -11.98 -11.58
C PRO A 172 -3.46 -10.98 -10.48
N LEU A 173 -4.50 -11.31 -9.73
CA LEU A 173 -4.93 -10.47 -8.62
C LEU A 173 -4.06 -10.72 -7.40
N THR A 174 -3.76 -9.63 -6.69
CA THR A 174 -3.12 -9.72 -5.38
C THR A 174 -4.16 -10.11 -4.33
N PRO A 175 -3.77 -10.85 -3.28
CA PRO A 175 -4.66 -11.15 -2.16
C PRO A 175 -5.30 -9.90 -1.52
N ASN A 176 -4.58 -8.76 -1.53
CA ASN A 176 -5.14 -7.50 -1.03
C ASN A 176 -6.31 -7.00 -1.88
N ARG A 177 -6.33 -7.25 -3.20
CA ARG A 177 -7.47 -6.91 -4.05
C ARG A 177 -8.72 -7.68 -3.64
N VAL A 178 -8.59 -8.97 -3.33
CA VAL A 178 -9.70 -9.80 -2.83
C VAL A 178 -10.27 -9.21 -1.55
N ARG A 179 -9.41 -8.82 -0.61
CA ARG A 179 -9.82 -8.14 0.64
C ARG A 179 -10.53 -6.82 0.39
N SER A 180 -10.06 -6.00 -0.55
CA SER A 180 -10.72 -4.74 -0.89
C SER A 180 -12.12 -4.97 -1.46
N VAL A 181 -12.29 -5.97 -2.32
CA VAL A 181 -13.62 -6.35 -2.85
C VAL A 181 -14.51 -6.87 -1.71
N HIS A 182 -13.98 -7.73 -0.83
CA HIS A 182 -14.72 -8.21 0.34
C HIS A 182 -15.15 -7.08 1.29
N ALA A 183 -14.30 -6.08 1.51
CA ALA A 183 -14.66 -4.91 2.30
C ALA A 183 -15.84 -4.12 1.68
N THR A 184 -15.87 -4.00 0.34
CA THR A 184 -17.02 -3.41 -0.37
C THR A 184 -18.28 -4.26 -0.19
N VAL A 185 -18.19 -5.59 -0.33
CA VAL A 185 -19.31 -6.51 -0.09
C VAL A 185 -19.85 -6.35 1.32
N ARG A 186 -18.98 -6.41 2.33
CA ARG A 186 -19.36 -6.27 3.73
C ARG A 186 -20.00 -4.90 4.00
N SER A 187 -19.48 -3.82 3.41
CA SER A 187 -20.10 -2.50 3.51
C SER A 187 -21.48 -2.42 2.86
N ALA A 188 -21.68 -3.08 1.72
CA ALA A 188 -22.97 -3.13 1.03
C ALA A 188 -23.98 -3.95 1.84
N LEU A 189 -23.64 -5.19 2.20
CA LEU A 189 -24.56 -6.09 2.90
C LEU A 189 -24.87 -5.62 4.33
N ASN A 190 -23.94 -4.97 5.03
CA ASN A 190 -24.25 -4.30 6.30
C ASN A 190 -25.31 -3.20 6.13
N ALA A 191 -25.27 -2.47 5.01
CA ALA A 191 -26.31 -1.48 4.70
C ALA A 191 -27.64 -2.16 4.32
N ALA A 192 -27.62 -3.33 3.70
CA ALA A 192 -28.82 -4.13 3.44
C ALA A 192 -29.49 -4.60 4.74
N VAL A 193 -28.69 -5.10 5.69
CA VAL A 193 -29.16 -5.48 7.04
C VAL A 193 -29.73 -4.26 7.77
N LYS A 194 -29.01 -3.13 7.79
CA LYS A 194 -29.47 -1.89 8.43
C LYS A 194 -30.79 -1.36 7.84
N ARG A 195 -31.06 -1.63 6.56
CA ARG A 195 -32.29 -1.26 5.87
C ARG A 195 -33.34 -2.38 5.87
N HIS A 196 -33.14 -3.45 6.67
CA HIS A 196 -34.04 -4.60 6.77
C HIS A 196 -34.38 -5.25 5.41
N LYS A 197 -33.44 -5.24 4.46
CA LYS A 197 -33.57 -5.94 3.16
C LYS A 197 -33.15 -7.41 3.25
N ILE A 198 -32.26 -7.74 4.20
CA ILE A 198 -31.83 -9.11 4.56
C ILE A 198 -31.71 -9.21 6.07
N ALA A 199 -31.85 -10.42 6.62
CA ALA A 199 -31.83 -10.65 8.06
C ALA A 199 -30.42 -10.59 8.66
N HIS A 200 -29.41 -11.10 7.95
CA HIS A 200 -28.02 -11.10 8.39
C HIS A 200 -27.09 -10.85 7.19
N ASN A 201 -25.82 -10.58 7.46
CA ASN A 201 -24.82 -10.39 6.41
C ASN A 201 -24.11 -11.74 6.09
N PRO A 202 -24.39 -12.36 4.93
CA PRO A 202 -23.78 -13.64 4.57
C PRO A 202 -22.26 -13.57 4.34
N ALA A 203 -21.69 -12.39 4.13
CA ALA A 203 -20.25 -12.23 3.94
C ALA A 203 -19.48 -12.00 5.25
N LEU A 204 -20.13 -12.07 6.42
CA LEU A 204 -19.50 -11.65 7.68
C LEU A 204 -18.35 -12.56 8.14
N TYR A 205 -18.48 -13.87 7.92
CA TYR A 205 -17.55 -14.89 8.42
C TYR A 205 -16.78 -15.62 7.31
N VAL A 206 -16.86 -15.12 6.07
CA VAL A 206 -16.14 -15.72 4.95
C VAL A 206 -14.64 -15.58 5.19
N GLU A 207 -13.93 -16.72 5.23
CA GLU A 207 -12.51 -16.73 5.47
C GLU A 207 -11.73 -16.24 4.25
N LEU A 208 -10.76 -15.34 4.50
CA LEU A 208 -9.88 -14.80 3.48
C LEU A 208 -8.43 -15.21 3.72
N GLU A 209 -7.67 -15.32 2.64
CA GLU A 209 -6.24 -15.61 2.69
C GLU A 209 -5.49 -14.60 3.59
N ARG A 210 -4.65 -15.15 4.47
CA ARG A 210 -3.78 -14.35 5.33
C ARG A 210 -2.58 -13.82 4.53
N VAL A 211 -2.71 -12.58 4.08
CA VAL A 211 -1.62 -11.77 3.53
C VAL A 211 -0.68 -11.35 4.64
N ARG A 212 0.58 -11.77 4.51
CA ARG A 212 1.68 -11.22 5.30
C ARG A 212 1.96 -9.80 4.81
N LEU A 213 1.93 -8.83 5.72
CA LEU A 213 2.30 -7.46 5.40
C LEU A 213 3.80 -7.43 5.02
N PRO A 214 4.17 -6.78 3.91
CA PRO A 214 5.57 -6.65 3.55
C PRO A 214 6.28 -5.84 4.64
N ARG A 215 7.38 -6.37 5.17
CA ARG A 215 8.24 -5.65 6.12
C ARG A 215 9.07 -4.61 5.35
N ALA A 216 9.15 -3.40 5.86
CA ALA A 216 10.12 -2.44 5.34
C ALA A 216 11.53 -2.96 5.62
N LEU A 217 12.45 -2.75 4.68
CA LEU A 217 13.87 -3.10 4.85
C LEU A 217 14.74 -1.95 4.37
N VAL A 218 15.91 -1.80 4.99
CA VAL A 218 16.94 -0.85 4.54
C VAL A 218 17.76 -1.43 3.42
N TRP A 219 18.15 -0.59 2.47
CA TRP A 219 19.24 -0.86 1.55
C TRP A 219 20.61 -0.80 2.26
N THR A 220 21.05 -1.89 2.90
CA THR A 220 22.43 -2.04 3.38
C THR A 220 23.39 -2.30 2.21
N ASP A 221 24.69 -2.14 2.44
CA ASP A 221 25.71 -2.31 1.38
C ASP A 221 25.70 -3.74 0.81
N GLU A 222 25.45 -4.75 1.65
CA GLU A 222 25.31 -6.15 1.22
C GLU A 222 24.07 -6.33 0.33
N ARG A 223 22.93 -5.72 0.71
CA ARG A 223 21.70 -5.78 -0.09
C ARG A 223 21.84 -5.04 -1.42
N VAL A 224 22.54 -3.91 -1.43
CA VAL A 224 22.82 -3.17 -2.67
C VAL A 224 23.71 -4.01 -3.58
N THR A 225 24.72 -4.68 -3.02
CA THR A 225 25.60 -5.60 -3.76
C THR A 225 24.81 -6.77 -4.36
N GLU A 226 23.97 -7.42 -3.56
CA GLU A 226 23.14 -8.53 -4.04
C GLU A 226 22.10 -8.07 -5.07
N TRP A 227 21.51 -6.88 -4.90
CA TRP A 227 20.60 -6.32 -5.89
C TRP A 227 21.31 -6.01 -7.22
N ARG A 228 22.53 -5.46 -7.18
CA ARG A 228 23.33 -5.23 -8.40
C ARG A 228 23.67 -6.54 -9.11
N ARG A 229 23.91 -7.61 -8.36
CA ARG A 229 24.19 -8.94 -8.90
C ARG A 229 22.95 -9.64 -9.48
N ALA A 230 21.86 -9.69 -8.72
CA ALA A 230 20.71 -10.53 -9.01
C ALA A 230 19.50 -9.79 -9.60
N GLY A 231 19.52 -8.45 -9.60
CA GLY A 231 18.41 -7.59 -10.07
C GLY A 231 17.13 -7.66 -9.24
N ARG A 232 17.12 -8.40 -8.12
CA ARG A 232 15.92 -8.64 -7.29
C ARG A 232 15.88 -7.69 -6.10
N ARG A 233 14.70 -7.13 -5.83
CA ARG A 233 14.46 -6.32 -4.63
C ARG A 233 14.14 -7.23 -3.43
N PRO A 234 14.80 -7.05 -2.26
CA PRO A 234 14.57 -7.91 -1.09
C PRO A 234 13.15 -7.83 -0.53
N SER A 235 12.56 -6.63 -0.52
CA SER A 235 11.19 -6.39 -0.08
C SER A 235 10.47 -5.44 -1.04
N PRO A 236 9.13 -5.54 -1.16
CA PRO A 236 8.33 -4.52 -1.86
C PRO A 236 8.50 -3.11 -1.27
N VAL A 237 8.79 -3.00 0.03
CA VAL A 237 9.00 -1.75 0.76
C VAL A 237 10.48 -1.68 1.13
N MET A 238 11.21 -0.76 0.48
CA MET A 238 12.63 -0.54 0.73
C MET A 238 12.87 0.90 1.16
N VAL A 239 13.85 1.13 2.02
CA VAL A 239 14.18 2.44 2.59
C VAL A 239 15.64 2.76 2.34
N TRP A 240 15.92 3.97 1.88
CA TRP A 240 17.28 4.48 1.73
C TRP A 240 17.93 4.83 3.07
N THR A 241 19.25 4.64 3.12
CA THR A 241 20.07 5.22 4.19
C THR A 241 20.21 6.73 4.01
N PRO A 242 20.67 7.49 5.03
CA PRO A 242 20.97 8.91 4.88
C PRO A 242 21.94 9.20 3.72
N VAL A 243 23.00 8.38 3.60
CA VAL A 243 24.01 8.50 2.54
C VAL A 243 23.39 8.30 1.15
N GLN A 244 22.54 7.29 0.98
CA GLN A 244 21.86 7.03 -0.29
C GLN A 244 20.84 8.11 -0.63
N THR A 245 20.17 8.67 0.39
CA THR A 245 19.22 9.77 0.21
C THR A 245 19.95 11.02 -0.28
N GLY A 246 21.10 11.37 0.33
CA GLY A 246 21.97 12.45 -0.12
C GLY A 246 22.46 12.22 -1.56
N ALA A 247 22.98 11.03 -1.86
CA ALA A 247 23.45 10.69 -3.20
C ALA A 247 22.36 10.82 -4.28
N PHE A 248 21.11 10.46 -3.97
CA PHE A 248 19.99 10.70 -4.89
C PHE A 248 19.70 12.19 -5.07
N LEU A 249 19.65 12.97 -3.99
CA LEU A 249 19.38 14.40 -4.05
C LEU A 249 20.46 15.14 -4.85
N ASP A 250 21.73 14.82 -4.64
CA ASP A 250 22.85 15.37 -5.41
C ASP A 250 22.72 15.04 -6.90
N ALA A 251 22.35 13.79 -7.22
CA ALA A 251 22.19 13.34 -8.59
C ALA A 251 21.05 14.04 -9.34
N VAL A 252 20.01 14.50 -8.63
CA VAL A 252 18.84 15.18 -9.20
C VAL A 252 18.83 16.68 -8.93
N ALA A 253 19.97 17.28 -8.55
CA ALA A 253 20.09 18.70 -8.20
C ALA A 253 19.63 19.65 -9.32
N ASP A 254 19.82 19.24 -10.59
CA ASP A 254 19.40 19.99 -11.77
C ASP A 254 17.98 19.63 -12.26
N ASP A 255 17.28 18.72 -11.59
CA ASP A 255 15.91 18.38 -11.94
C ASP A 255 14.98 19.56 -11.63
N ARG A 256 14.10 19.92 -12.58
CA ARG A 256 13.12 21.00 -12.38
C ARG A 256 12.23 20.80 -11.14
N LEU A 257 11.99 19.55 -10.75
CA LEU A 257 11.21 19.20 -9.56
C LEU A 257 12.11 18.81 -8.36
N TYR A 258 13.37 19.23 -8.32
CA TYR A 258 14.29 18.97 -7.20
C TYR A 258 13.65 19.30 -5.84
N ALA A 259 13.02 20.46 -5.72
CA ALA A 259 12.36 20.90 -4.48
C ALA A 259 11.23 19.95 -4.03
N LEU A 260 10.54 19.27 -4.96
CA LEU A 260 9.54 18.26 -4.63
C LEU A 260 10.19 17.01 -4.02
N TRP A 261 11.30 16.55 -4.61
CA TRP A 261 12.03 15.38 -4.13
C TRP A 261 12.65 15.64 -2.76
N HIS A 262 13.26 16.81 -2.57
CA HIS A 262 13.79 17.27 -1.30
C HIS A 262 12.71 17.29 -0.22
N LEU A 263 11.58 17.94 -0.49
CA LEU A 263 10.47 18.03 0.46
C LEU A 263 9.92 16.65 0.84
N LEU A 264 9.73 15.76 -0.14
CA LEU A 264 9.23 14.40 0.13
C LEU A 264 10.22 13.56 0.93
N ALA A 265 11.53 13.66 0.65
CA ALA A 265 12.56 12.90 1.34
C ALA A 265 12.71 13.28 2.82
N PHE A 266 12.59 14.57 3.15
CA PHE A 266 12.75 15.04 4.54
C PHE A 266 11.43 15.11 5.32
N ARG A 267 10.31 15.41 4.66
CA ARG A 267 9.03 15.68 5.34
C ARG A 267 7.99 14.58 5.17
N GLY A 268 8.15 13.69 4.19
CA GLY A 268 7.33 12.49 4.05
C GLY A 268 5.86 12.76 3.71
N LEU A 269 5.57 13.88 3.03
CA LEU A 269 4.22 14.18 2.56
C LEU A 269 3.70 13.05 1.65
N ARG A 270 2.38 12.80 1.68
CA ARG A 270 1.80 11.90 0.69
C ARG A 270 1.95 12.51 -0.69
N ARG A 271 2.10 11.67 -1.71
CA ARG A 271 2.21 12.11 -3.11
C ARG A 271 1.14 13.12 -3.53
N SER A 272 -0.12 12.87 -3.17
CA SER A 272 -1.22 13.80 -3.49
C SER A 272 -1.13 15.10 -2.69
N GLU A 273 -0.74 15.03 -1.42
CA GLU A 273 -0.53 16.20 -0.56
C GLU A 273 0.56 17.12 -1.14
N ALA A 274 1.67 16.55 -1.61
CA ALA A 274 2.74 17.33 -2.20
C ALA A 274 2.36 17.93 -3.57
N VAL A 275 1.66 17.17 -4.42
CA VAL A 275 1.22 17.65 -5.75
C VAL A 275 0.24 18.81 -5.65
N TRP A 276 -0.62 18.82 -4.64
CA TRP A 276 -1.64 19.84 -4.43
C TRP A 276 -1.27 20.91 -3.41
N LEU A 277 0.00 20.95 -2.98
CA LEU A 277 0.47 21.99 -2.06
C LEU A 277 0.41 23.37 -2.74
N SER A 278 -0.26 24.32 -2.12
CA SER A 278 -0.42 25.69 -2.63
C SER A 278 0.54 26.65 -1.94
N TRP A 279 0.97 27.71 -2.65
CA TRP A 279 1.82 28.75 -2.05
C TRP A 279 1.14 29.50 -0.91
N VAL A 280 -0.20 29.54 -0.86
CA VAL A 280 -0.93 30.15 0.26
C VAL A 280 -0.84 29.34 1.55
N ASP A 281 -0.52 28.05 1.43
CA ASP A 281 -0.36 27.14 2.57
C ASP A 281 1.11 27.01 3.01
N VAL A 282 2.03 27.77 2.42
CA VAL A 282 3.46 27.69 2.70
C VAL A 282 3.97 29.05 3.19
N ASP A 283 4.27 29.11 4.48
CA ASP A 283 4.96 30.24 5.10
C ASP A 283 6.45 29.91 5.22
N LEU A 284 7.25 30.51 4.34
CA LEU A 284 8.70 30.31 4.33
C LEU A 284 9.43 31.15 5.37
N ASP A 285 8.79 32.18 5.93
CA ASP A 285 9.35 33.03 6.97
C ASP A 285 9.13 32.39 8.35
N ALA A 286 7.94 31.82 8.59
CA ALA A 286 7.66 30.97 9.74
C ALA A 286 8.19 29.54 9.62
N ALA A 287 8.73 29.17 8.44
CA ALA A 287 9.25 27.84 8.14
C ALA A 287 8.21 26.71 8.36
N THR A 288 6.99 26.91 7.88
CA THR A 288 5.88 25.95 8.02
C THR A 288 5.12 25.76 6.72
N ALA A 289 4.67 24.53 6.47
CA ALA A 289 3.74 24.21 5.39
C ALA A 289 2.49 23.53 5.96
N THR A 290 1.31 24.07 5.66
CA THR A 290 0.03 23.47 6.03
C THR A 290 -0.39 22.48 4.96
N VAL A 291 -0.45 21.21 5.33
CA VAL A 291 -0.80 20.13 4.42
C VAL A 291 -2.27 19.79 4.57
N ARG A 292 -3.01 19.91 3.47
CA ARG A 292 -4.45 19.60 3.40
C ARG A 292 -4.66 18.32 2.60
N SER A 293 -5.51 17.43 3.12
CA SER A 293 -5.82 16.16 2.45
C SER A 293 -7.00 16.32 1.47
N GLY A 294 -6.73 16.58 0.20
CA GLY A 294 -7.73 16.66 -0.89
C GLY A 294 -7.13 17.15 -2.21
N SER A 295 -7.76 16.89 -3.36
CA SER A 295 -7.49 17.62 -4.60
C SER A 295 -8.37 18.87 -4.64
N GLN A 296 -7.95 19.95 -5.31
CA GLN A 296 -8.78 21.15 -5.44
C GLN A 296 -10.04 20.90 -6.30
N GLN A 297 -9.99 19.90 -7.18
CA GLN A 297 -11.10 19.50 -8.07
C GLN A 297 -12.05 18.47 -7.44
N ASP A 298 -11.63 17.78 -6.36
CA ASP A 298 -12.45 16.91 -5.51
C ASP A 298 -12.38 17.40 -4.04
N TRP A 299 -12.58 18.70 -3.79
CA TRP A 299 -12.65 19.23 -2.43
C TRP A 299 -13.94 18.74 -1.74
N ASP A 300 -13.93 17.47 -1.36
CA ASP A 300 -14.96 16.76 -0.60
C ASP A 300 -14.65 16.81 0.91
N GLY A 301 -13.92 17.86 1.31
CA GLY A 301 -13.37 18.04 2.64
C GLY A 301 -12.29 17.00 3.03
N PRO A 302 -11.58 17.26 4.13
CA PRO A 302 -10.58 16.36 4.68
C PRO A 302 -11.16 14.96 5.02
N LYS A 303 -10.32 13.90 5.13
CA LYS A 303 -10.79 12.54 5.51
C LYS A 303 -11.29 12.49 6.97
N SER A 304 -10.97 13.54 7.73
CA SER A 304 -11.33 13.88 9.11
C SER A 304 -10.71 15.25 9.42
N GLU A 305 -11.23 16.07 10.34
CA GLU A 305 -10.56 17.33 10.78
C GLU A 305 -9.06 17.13 11.10
N ALA A 306 -8.69 15.94 11.61
CA ALA A 306 -7.31 15.51 11.82
C ALA A 306 -6.42 15.32 10.56
N SER A 307 -6.87 15.72 9.37
CA SER A 307 -6.13 15.52 8.10
C SER A 307 -5.64 16.82 7.44
N GLU A 308 -5.86 17.94 8.12
CA GLU A 308 -5.06 19.16 7.99
C GLU A 308 -3.99 19.16 9.08
N ARG A 309 -2.73 19.44 8.71
CA ARG A 309 -1.62 19.48 9.67
C ARG A 309 -0.55 20.46 9.23
N ALA A 310 0.05 21.15 10.19
CA ALA A 310 1.25 21.92 9.98
C ALA A 310 2.48 20.99 9.94
N VAL A 311 3.35 21.21 8.96
CA VAL A 311 4.64 20.52 8.82
C VAL A 311 5.74 21.56 8.93
N ALA A 312 6.57 21.43 9.96
CA ALA A 312 7.74 22.29 10.14
C ALA A 312 8.80 22.00 9.06
N LEU A 313 9.43 23.05 8.55
CA LEU A 313 10.46 23.03 7.51
C LEU A 313 11.81 23.38 8.14
N ASP A 314 12.85 22.61 7.80
CA ASP A 314 14.22 22.98 8.19
C ASP A 314 14.76 24.12 7.30
N PRO A 315 15.80 24.84 7.76
CA PRO A 315 16.40 25.93 6.99
C PRO A 315 16.83 25.53 5.57
N GLY A 316 17.34 24.31 5.40
CA GLY A 316 17.73 23.78 4.08
C GLY A 316 16.53 23.65 3.14
N THR A 317 15.44 23.05 3.61
CA THR A 317 14.18 22.96 2.84
C THR A 317 13.63 24.35 2.50
N VAL A 318 13.69 25.32 3.44
CA VAL A 318 13.25 26.70 3.17
C VAL A 318 14.06 27.34 2.04
N VAL A 319 15.39 27.20 2.06
CA VAL A 319 16.27 27.71 0.98
C VAL A 319 15.90 27.09 -0.36
N VAL A 320 15.69 25.77 -0.39
CA VAL A 320 15.30 25.04 -1.60
C VAL A 320 13.94 25.52 -2.14
N LEU A 321 12.95 25.72 -1.28
CA LEU A 321 11.64 26.23 -1.68
C LEU A 321 11.68 27.69 -2.14
N ARG A 322 12.52 28.55 -1.53
CA ARG A 322 12.72 29.93 -2.01
C ARG A 322 13.33 29.95 -3.41
N ARG A 323 14.35 29.12 -3.65
CA ARG A 323 14.96 28.97 -4.99
C ARG A 323 13.92 28.49 -6.01
N HIS A 324 13.11 27.51 -5.64
CA HIS A 324 12.02 27.01 -6.48
C HIS A 324 10.98 28.08 -6.80
N ARG A 325 10.54 28.85 -5.79
CA ARG A 325 9.60 29.98 -5.97
C ARG A 325 10.12 31.02 -6.94
N LYS A 326 11.41 31.35 -6.84
CA LYS A 326 12.07 32.28 -7.76
C LYS A 326 12.08 31.74 -9.19
N ALA A 327 12.55 30.50 -9.39
CA ALA A 327 12.60 29.87 -10.71
C ALA A 327 11.21 29.72 -11.36
N GLN A 328 10.18 29.42 -10.57
CA GLN A 328 8.80 29.34 -11.04
C GLN A 328 8.28 30.72 -11.50
N LYS A 329 8.58 31.80 -10.76
CA LYS A 329 8.24 33.17 -11.18
C LYS A 329 8.94 33.57 -12.48
N GLU A 330 10.21 33.23 -12.63
CA GLU A 330 10.97 33.45 -13.87
C GLU A 330 10.34 32.68 -15.04
N THR A 331 9.99 31.41 -14.82
CA THR A 331 9.30 30.58 -15.83
C THR A 331 7.93 31.17 -16.21
N ARG A 332 7.16 31.63 -15.22
CA ARG A 332 5.87 32.31 -15.44
C ARG A 332 6.03 33.54 -16.33
N LEU A 333 7.04 34.37 -16.09
CA LEU A 333 7.33 35.54 -16.93
C LEU A 333 7.70 35.13 -18.37
N LEU A 334 8.46 34.05 -18.54
CA LEU A 334 8.83 33.53 -19.86
C LEU A 334 7.61 33.01 -20.65
N TRP A 335 6.67 32.36 -19.98
CA TRP A 335 5.45 31.83 -20.62
C TRP A 335 4.39 32.91 -20.88
N GLY A 336 4.38 34.00 -20.12
CA GLY A 336 3.46 35.12 -20.31
C GLY A 336 2.00 34.65 -20.33
N ALA A 337 1.29 34.92 -21.41
CA ALA A 337 -0.12 34.53 -21.59
C ALA A 337 -0.36 33.01 -21.64
N GLY A 338 0.68 32.20 -21.90
CA GLY A 338 0.58 30.74 -21.90
C GLY A 338 0.62 30.10 -20.51
N TRP A 339 0.85 30.89 -19.46
CA TRP A 339 0.92 30.40 -18.08
C TRP A 339 -0.47 30.21 -17.47
N ILE A 340 -0.69 29.06 -16.82
CA ILE A 340 -1.94 28.75 -16.13
C ILE A 340 -1.78 29.01 -14.62
N GLU A 341 -2.58 29.95 -14.11
CA GLU A 341 -2.54 30.39 -12.71
C GLU A 341 -3.23 29.39 -11.77
N THR A 342 -2.51 28.34 -11.39
CA THR A 342 -2.99 27.34 -10.43
C THR A 342 -2.68 27.68 -8.97
N GLY A 343 -1.70 28.55 -8.71
CA GLY A 343 -1.23 28.87 -7.35
C GLY A 343 -0.45 27.74 -6.65
N LEU A 344 -0.25 26.61 -7.33
CA LEU A 344 0.43 25.43 -6.78
C LEU A 344 1.94 25.64 -6.68
N VAL A 345 2.54 25.06 -5.65
CA VAL A 345 4.00 25.04 -5.45
C VAL A 345 4.67 24.28 -6.58
N PHE A 346 4.12 23.12 -6.98
CA PHE A 346 4.71 22.26 -8.00
C PHE A 346 3.79 22.13 -9.22
N THR A 347 4.23 22.67 -10.34
CA THR A 347 3.48 22.69 -11.61
C THR A 347 4.29 22.06 -12.75
N HIS A 348 3.65 21.86 -13.90
CA HIS A 348 4.33 21.79 -15.19
C HIS A 348 4.98 23.15 -15.55
N GLU A 349 5.76 23.19 -16.63
CA GLU A 349 6.45 24.40 -17.09
C GLU A 349 5.48 25.52 -17.49
N ASP A 350 4.28 25.16 -17.90
CA ASP A 350 3.18 26.04 -18.28
C ASP A 350 2.23 26.40 -17.12
N GLY A 351 2.57 26.03 -15.88
CA GLY A 351 1.73 26.31 -14.71
C GLY A 351 0.62 25.29 -14.44
N ARG A 352 0.38 24.30 -15.33
CA ARG A 352 -0.62 23.24 -15.08
C ARG A 352 -0.28 22.37 -13.87
N ALA A 353 -1.31 21.87 -13.20
CA ALA A 353 -1.16 20.94 -12.09
C ALA A 353 -0.47 19.64 -12.54
N LEU A 354 0.44 19.13 -11.70
CA LEU A 354 1.07 17.83 -11.93
C LEU A 354 0.05 16.71 -11.70
N SER A 355 0.14 15.63 -12.49
CA SER A 355 -0.62 14.41 -12.17
C SER A 355 0.14 13.57 -11.12
N PRO A 356 -0.52 13.05 -10.07
CA PRO A 356 0.15 12.20 -9.07
C PRO A 356 0.85 10.98 -9.69
N ASN A 357 0.21 10.33 -10.67
CA ASN A 357 0.82 9.21 -11.37
C ASN A 357 2.04 9.64 -12.20
N GLY A 358 2.00 10.80 -12.87
CA GLY A 358 3.13 11.35 -13.61
C GLY A 358 4.34 11.63 -12.71
N VAL A 359 4.12 12.13 -11.49
CA VAL A 359 5.19 12.34 -10.50
C VAL A 359 5.84 11.02 -10.09
N SER A 360 5.05 9.97 -9.84
CA SER A 360 5.60 8.64 -9.51
C SER A 360 6.45 8.10 -10.64
N GLN A 361 5.96 8.18 -11.89
CA GLN A 361 6.70 7.71 -13.05
C GLN A 361 7.98 8.52 -13.30
N ARG A 362 7.98 9.84 -13.05
CA ARG A 362 9.19 10.66 -13.14
C ARG A 362 10.22 10.23 -12.10
N PHE A 363 9.79 10.02 -10.85
CA PHE A 363 10.66 9.53 -9.80
C PHE A 363 11.29 8.18 -10.15
N ASP A 364 10.49 7.22 -10.61
CA ASP A 364 10.99 5.89 -11.02
C ASP A 364 12.03 5.99 -12.15
N ARG A 365 11.82 6.92 -13.11
CA ARG A 365 12.80 7.20 -14.18
C ARG A 365 14.10 7.81 -13.63
N LEU A 366 14.02 8.73 -12.67
CA LEU A 366 15.20 9.36 -12.05
C LEU A 366 16.02 8.32 -11.26
N VAL A 367 15.36 7.52 -10.43
CA VAL A 367 15.99 6.42 -9.68
C VAL A 367 16.72 5.47 -10.62
N THR A 368 16.08 5.08 -11.73
CA THR A 368 16.67 4.20 -12.74
C THR A 368 17.84 4.88 -13.46
N ARG A 369 17.67 6.14 -13.89
CA ARG A 369 18.67 6.91 -14.65
C ARG A 369 19.97 7.10 -13.87
N HIS A 370 19.86 7.36 -12.57
CA HIS A 370 21.02 7.63 -11.70
C HIS A 370 21.57 6.37 -11.01
N GLY A 371 20.98 5.20 -11.27
CA GLY A 371 21.50 3.92 -10.76
C GLY A 371 21.47 3.77 -9.24
N VAL A 372 20.67 4.58 -8.54
CA VAL A 372 20.49 4.46 -7.08
C VAL A 372 19.59 3.26 -6.74
N PRO A 373 19.72 2.66 -5.54
CA PRO A 373 18.93 1.49 -5.16
C PRO A 373 17.42 1.75 -5.28
N PRO A 374 16.62 0.83 -5.85
CA PRO A 374 15.26 1.14 -6.24
C PRO A 374 14.31 1.17 -5.03
N ILE A 375 13.61 2.29 -4.89
CA ILE A 375 12.49 2.50 -3.98
C ILE A 375 11.32 3.11 -4.77
N ARG A 376 10.09 3.02 -4.24
CA ARG A 376 8.93 3.73 -4.81
C ARG A 376 8.89 5.15 -4.26
N LEU A 377 8.19 6.06 -4.96
CA LEU A 377 7.98 7.42 -4.44
C LEU A 377 7.34 7.42 -3.04
N HIS A 378 6.40 6.52 -2.77
CA HIS A 378 5.77 6.42 -1.44
C HIS A 378 6.76 5.94 -0.36
N ASP A 379 7.81 5.23 -0.75
CA ASP A 379 8.81 4.75 0.20
C ASP A 379 9.69 5.91 0.73
N LEU A 380 9.74 7.07 0.06
CA LEU A 380 10.35 8.31 0.62
C LEU A 380 9.71 8.73 1.94
N ARG A 381 8.45 8.38 2.16
CA ARG A 381 7.78 8.61 3.44
C ARG A 381 8.39 7.78 4.56
N HIS A 382 8.79 6.54 4.25
CA HIS A 382 9.51 5.69 5.19
C HIS A 382 10.95 6.20 5.39
N VAL A 383 11.57 6.76 4.35
CA VAL A 383 12.87 7.45 4.47
C VAL A 383 12.75 8.64 5.42
N ALA A 384 11.79 9.54 5.22
CA ALA A 384 11.57 10.70 6.10
C ALA A 384 11.34 10.29 7.57
N ALA A 385 10.51 9.27 7.80
CA ALA A 385 10.28 8.72 9.14
C ALA A 385 11.59 8.23 9.77
N THR A 386 12.38 7.47 8.99
CA THR A 386 13.65 6.91 9.45
C THR A 386 14.64 8.02 9.77
N LEU A 387 14.80 9.02 8.89
CA LEU A 387 15.68 10.16 9.12
C LEU A 387 15.32 10.93 10.39
N ALA A 388 14.03 11.25 10.58
CA ALA A 388 13.57 11.99 11.74
C ALA A 388 13.80 11.21 13.05
N LEU A 389 13.48 9.92 13.07
CA LEU A 389 13.70 9.07 14.25
C LEU A 389 15.20 8.85 14.54
N THR A 390 16.03 8.77 13.51
CA THR A 390 17.50 8.68 13.66
C THR A 390 18.07 9.96 14.27
N ALA A 391 17.49 11.11 13.92
CA ALA A 391 17.84 12.40 14.50
C ALA A 391 17.30 12.57 15.94
N GLY A 392 16.66 11.56 16.52
CA GLY A 392 16.16 11.57 17.90
C GLY A 392 14.78 12.19 18.06
N ALA A 393 14.03 12.42 16.97
CA ALA A 393 12.66 12.92 17.08
C ALA A 393 11.74 11.89 17.75
N ASP A 394 10.80 12.37 18.57
CA ASP A 394 9.83 11.50 19.22
C ASP A 394 8.87 10.85 18.21
N ILE A 395 8.50 9.59 18.47
CA ILE A 395 7.66 8.81 17.57
C ILE A 395 6.27 9.40 17.36
N LYS A 396 5.72 10.10 18.36
CA LYS A 396 4.42 10.79 18.25
C LYS A 396 4.55 11.97 17.31
N VAL A 397 5.60 12.78 17.45
CA VAL A 397 5.88 13.92 16.56
C VAL A 397 6.06 13.45 15.11
N VAL A 398 6.80 12.37 14.88
CA VAL A 398 6.96 11.80 13.53
C VAL A 398 5.63 11.24 13.01
N SER A 399 4.83 10.58 13.84
CA SER A 399 3.50 10.08 13.47
C SER A 399 2.55 11.21 13.05
N GLU A 400 2.55 12.32 13.79
CA GLU A 400 1.76 13.52 13.52
C GLU A 400 2.24 14.21 12.24
N GLN A 401 3.55 14.43 12.08
CA GLN A 401 4.15 15.00 10.86
C GLN A 401 3.78 14.19 9.61
N LEU A 402 3.77 12.87 9.72
CA LEU A 402 3.35 12.01 8.64
C LEU A 402 1.82 12.04 8.46
N GLY A 403 1.04 12.26 9.52
CA GLY A 403 -0.43 12.18 9.47
C GLY A 403 -0.91 10.72 9.47
N HIS A 404 -0.28 9.88 10.30
CA HIS A 404 -0.78 8.55 10.62
C HIS A 404 -1.88 8.65 11.68
N SER A 405 -2.98 7.92 11.48
CA SER A 405 -4.06 7.82 12.46
C SER A 405 -3.66 7.08 13.74
N THR A 406 -2.55 6.35 13.71
CA THR A 406 -2.05 5.55 14.84
C THR A 406 -0.54 5.48 14.78
N THR A 407 0.11 5.65 15.94
CA THR A 407 1.58 5.59 16.09
C THR A 407 2.16 4.21 15.78
N GLN A 408 1.34 3.15 15.88
CA GLN A 408 1.73 1.77 15.53
C GLN A 408 2.26 1.66 14.10
N ILE A 409 1.68 2.40 13.15
CA ILE A 409 2.16 2.41 11.76
C ILE A 409 3.61 2.87 11.70
N THR A 410 3.93 3.97 12.41
CA THR A 410 5.30 4.52 12.49
C THR A 410 6.24 3.56 13.20
N ARG A 411 5.78 2.90 14.27
CA ARG A 411 6.56 1.92 15.03
C ARG A 411 6.93 0.68 14.19
N ASP A 412 5.96 0.12 13.49
CA ASP A 412 6.14 -1.09 12.65
C ASP A 412 7.11 -0.84 11.49
N ILE A 413 7.09 0.38 10.95
CA ILE A 413 8.10 0.83 9.99
C ILE A 413 9.46 0.84 10.72
N TYR A 414 9.60 1.66 11.76
CA TYR A 414 10.88 1.93 12.43
C TYR A 414 11.62 0.70 12.95
N LEU A 415 10.93 -0.23 13.62
CA LEU A 415 11.53 -1.43 14.19
C LEU A 415 12.30 -2.30 13.18
N SER A 416 11.99 -2.15 11.88
CA SER A 416 12.61 -2.91 10.80
C SER A 416 13.77 -2.21 10.09
N VAL A 417 13.94 -0.89 10.29
CA VAL A 417 14.82 -0.06 9.44
C VAL A 417 16.10 0.45 10.08
N MET A 418 16.48 0.10 11.32
CA MET A 418 17.83 0.48 11.81
C MET A 418 18.47 -0.51 12.77
N PRO A 419 19.24 -1.49 12.26
CA PRO A 419 20.17 -2.26 13.06
C PRO A 419 21.18 -1.39 13.80
N GLN A 420 21.61 -0.24 13.23
CA GLN A 420 22.61 0.62 13.89
C GLN A 420 22.06 1.34 15.13
N VAL A 421 20.79 1.75 15.14
CA VAL A 421 20.18 2.34 16.35
C VAL A 421 19.91 1.25 17.39
N ALA A 422 19.49 0.05 16.95
CA ALA A 422 19.40 -1.11 17.83
C ALA A 422 20.79 -1.48 18.40
N GLN A 423 21.85 -1.37 17.60
CA GLN A 423 23.23 -1.62 18.03
C GLN A 423 23.70 -0.53 19.00
N ALA A 424 23.52 0.75 18.69
CA ALA A 424 23.89 1.84 19.60
C ALA A 424 23.10 1.78 20.92
N ALA A 425 21.82 1.40 20.87
CA ALA A 425 21.02 1.15 22.07
C ALA A 425 21.50 -0.09 22.83
N ALA A 426 21.91 -1.16 22.15
CA ALA A 426 22.50 -2.34 22.76
C ALA A 426 23.86 -2.03 23.40
N ASP A 427 24.71 -1.25 22.73
CA ASP A 427 26.02 -0.82 23.22
C ASP A 427 25.87 0.11 24.44
N ALA A 428 24.92 1.05 24.39
CA ALA A 428 24.58 1.91 25.52
C ALA A 428 24.02 1.10 26.70
N ALA A 429 23.11 0.15 26.45
CA ALA A 429 22.57 -0.74 27.48
C ALA A 429 23.65 -1.63 28.10
N ALA A 430 24.58 -2.15 27.28
CA ALA A 430 25.73 -2.91 27.76
C ALA A 430 26.65 -2.05 28.64
N THR A 431 26.83 -0.76 28.31
CA THR A 431 27.64 0.20 29.08
C THR A 431 27.01 0.51 30.45
N LEU A 432 25.67 0.49 30.56
CA LEU A 432 24.97 0.70 31.84
C LEU A 432 25.15 -0.44 32.84
N VAL A 433 25.64 -1.61 32.41
CA VAL A 433 25.86 -2.77 33.27
C VAL A 433 27.35 -2.88 33.63
N PRO A 434 27.77 -2.45 34.83
CA PRO A 434 29.17 -2.60 35.24
C PRO A 434 29.55 -4.09 35.36
N ARG A 435 30.66 -4.50 34.71
CA ARG A 435 31.17 -5.88 34.73
C ARG A 435 32.61 -5.90 35.20
N ALA A 436 32.88 -6.58 36.31
CA ALA A 436 34.22 -6.71 36.87
C ALA A 436 35.19 -7.56 36.01
N VAL A 437 34.67 -8.43 35.13
CA VAL A 437 35.45 -9.45 34.39
C VAL A 437 35.77 -9.05 32.94
N ALA A 438 35.18 -7.97 32.41
CA ALA A 438 35.30 -7.62 30.98
C ALA A 438 36.72 -7.16 30.58
N THR A 439 37.48 -6.58 31.50
CA THR A 439 38.86 -6.10 31.26
C THR A 439 39.82 -7.23 30.90
N THR A 440 39.60 -8.44 31.44
CA THR A 440 40.53 -9.57 31.27
C THR A 440 40.37 -10.27 29.91
N LEU A 441 39.15 -10.32 29.36
CA LEU A 441 38.88 -11.01 28.08
C LEU A 441 39.33 -10.18 26.85
N ALA A 442 39.27 -8.85 26.94
CA ALA A 442 39.74 -7.97 25.86
C ALA A 442 41.29 -7.94 25.73
N GLN A 443 42.01 -8.21 26.82
CA GLN A 443 43.48 -8.27 26.82
C GLN A 443 44.01 -9.59 26.25
N GLN A 444 43.27 -10.70 26.40
CA GLN A 444 43.67 -12.01 25.88
C GLN A 444 43.60 -12.12 24.35
N SER A 445 42.73 -11.37 23.68
CA SER A 445 42.60 -11.40 22.21
C SER A 445 43.67 -10.59 21.47
N VAL A 446 44.30 -9.60 22.13
CA VAL A 446 45.39 -8.81 21.53
C VAL A 446 46.73 -9.53 21.60
N HIS A 447 46.94 -10.38 22.62
CA HIS A 447 48.21 -11.08 22.83
C HIS A 447 48.48 -12.22 21.82
N THR A 448 47.45 -12.75 21.15
CA THR A 448 47.58 -13.88 20.21
C THR A 448 48.03 -13.44 18.80
N LEU A 449 48.14 -12.14 18.51
CA LEU A 449 48.48 -11.62 17.17
C LEU A 449 49.89 -11.03 17.06
N CYS A 450 50.70 -11.08 18.12
CA CYS A 450 52.10 -10.63 18.09
C CYS A 450 53.03 -11.62 18.77
N THR A 451 53.46 -12.64 18.03
CA THR A 451 54.75 -13.33 18.27
C THR A 451 55.57 -13.32 16.97
N PRO A 452 56.77 -12.73 16.97
CA PRO A 452 57.71 -12.85 15.85
C PRO A 452 58.16 -14.30 15.71
N GLY A 453 58.13 -14.83 14.49
CA GLY A 453 58.53 -16.20 14.21
C GLY A 453 60.05 -16.37 14.25
N ASP A 454 60.52 -17.28 15.11
CA ASP A 454 61.80 -17.96 14.94
C ASP A 454 61.61 -19.16 14.03
N ILE A 455 62.26 -19.09 12.87
CA ILE A 455 62.35 -20.17 11.89
C ILE A 455 63.63 -20.94 12.23
N SER A 456 63.50 -22.09 12.89
CA SER A 456 64.54 -23.12 12.83
C SER A 456 63.85 -24.48 12.77
N GLY A 457 64.18 -25.23 11.71
CA GLY A 457 63.54 -26.49 11.38
C GLY A 457 64.06 -27.64 12.24
N THR A 458 63.34 -28.75 12.18
CA THR A 458 63.88 -30.08 11.94
C THR A 458 62.73 -31.06 11.70
N GLN A 459 63.00 -32.00 10.79
CA GLN A 459 62.15 -33.09 10.33
C GLN A 459 61.97 -34.19 11.40
N ASN A 460 61.01 -35.10 11.11
CA ASN A 460 60.79 -36.42 11.70
C ASN A 460 60.16 -36.46 13.11
N ASP A 461 59.24 -37.35 13.46
CA ASP A 461 58.96 -38.71 12.98
C ASP A 461 57.49 -39.08 13.15
N LEU A 462 57.03 -39.98 12.28
CA LEU A 462 55.82 -40.77 12.41
C LEU A 462 55.96 -41.76 13.57
N LYS A 463 55.06 -41.72 14.55
CA LYS A 463 54.65 -42.93 15.30
C LYS A 463 53.15 -42.90 15.59
N GLU A 464 52.44 -43.82 14.94
CA GLU A 464 51.15 -44.33 15.39
C GLU A 464 51.30 -45.01 16.76
N SER A 465 50.37 -44.72 17.67
CA SER A 465 50.00 -45.66 18.73
C SER A 465 48.49 -45.66 18.87
N LYS A 466 47.88 -46.73 18.35
CA LYS A 466 46.57 -47.22 18.80
C LYS A 466 46.70 -47.63 20.27
N THR A 467 45.71 -47.36 21.12
CA THR A 467 44.68 -48.33 21.57
C THR A 467 43.84 -47.71 22.70
N ALA A 468 42.54 -48.06 22.70
CA ALA A 468 41.57 -48.15 23.80
C ALA A 468 41.27 -46.89 24.64
N GLY A 469 40.03 -46.45 24.87
CA GLY A 469 38.72 -46.94 24.46
C GLY A 469 37.68 -46.36 25.41
N GLN A 470 36.65 -45.66 24.91
CA GLN A 470 35.31 -45.59 25.54
C GLN A 470 34.28 -44.92 24.60
N LYS A 471 33.33 -45.77 24.16
CA LYS A 471 31.93 -45.57 23.73
C LYS A 471 31.44 -44.11 23.67
N VAL A 472 31.17 -43.50 22.50
CA VAL A 472 30.04 -43.65 21.55
C VAL A 472 28.65 -43.61 22.21
N TRP A 473 27.87 -42.56 21.89
CA TRP A 473 26.45 -42.47 21.44
C TRP A 473 26.18 -40.96 21.18
N GLY A 474 25.67 -40.43 20.06
CA GLY A 474 25.20 -40.95 18.77
C GLY A 474 24.24 -39.90 18.14
N GLY A 475 24.37 -39.61 16.84
CA GLY A 475 23.35 -38.90 16.02
C GLY A 475 23.84 -37.61 15.33
N ARG A 476 24.71 -37.68 14.31
CA ARG A 476 24.41 -37.74 12.85
C ARG A 476 23.61 -36.55 12.27
N ASP A 477 24.36 -35.49 11.94
CA ASP A 477 24.05 -34.59 10.83
C ASP A 477 24.19 -35.32 9.49
N SER A 478 23.11 -35.32 8.70
CA SER A 478 23.08 -35.86 7.34
C SER A 478 22.97 -34.71 6.35
N ASN A 479 24.11 -34.21 5.85
CA ASN A 479 24.13 -33.38 4.65
C ASN A 479 25.00 -34.06 3.58
N PRO A 480 24.41 -34.75 2.60
CA PRO A 480 25.16 -35.36 1.51
C PRO A 480 25.58 -34.27 0.52
N ARG A 481 26.88 -33.97 0.47
CA ARG A 481 27.47 -33.14 -0.59
C ARG A 481 27.73 -34.01 -1.83
N PRO A 482 27.24 -33.64 -3.02
CA PRO A 482 27.58 -34.32 -4.26
C PRO A 482 29.06 -34.13 -4.64
N ARG A 483 29.61 -35.16 -5.28
CA ARG A 483 30.92 -35.22 -5.90
C ARG A 483 30.97 -34.30 -7.13
N ASP A 484 32.20 -33.97 -7.52
CA ASP A 484 32.63 -33.32 -8.78
C ASP A 484 32.96 -31.83 -8.64
N TYR A 485 34.24 -31.55 -8.39
CA TYR A 485 35.00 -30.48 -9.07
C TYR A 485 36.50 -30.67 -8.77
N GLU A 486 37.17 -31.50 -9.56
CA GLU A 486 38.59 -31.34 -9.84
C GLU A 486 38.76 -30.45 -11.07
N HIS A 487 39.86 -29.70 -11.09
CA HIS A 487 40.34 -28.79 -12.13
C HIS A 487 39.75 -27.37 -12.13
N PHE A 488 40.47 -26.44 -11.51
CA PHE A 488 40.99 -25.29 -12.26
C PHE A 488 42.29 -24.79 -11.61
N ARG A 489 43.35 -24.80 -12.42
CA ARG A 489 44.70 -24.35 -12.05
C ARG A 489 44.73 -22.85 -11.83
N SER A 490 45.59 -22.46 -10.90
CA SER A 490 45.97 -21.09 -10.55
C SER A 490 46.62 -20.37 -11.73
N GLU A 491 46.10 -19.20 -12.10
CA GLU A 491 46.88 -18.15 -12.74
C GLU A 491 47.04 -16.96 -11.78
N ARG A 492 48.30 -16.72 -11.45
CA ARG A 492 48.79 -15.58 -10.68
C ARG A 492 48.66 -14.32 -11.55
N CYS A 493 48.09 -13.26 -11.00
CA CYS A 493 48.29 -11.92 -11.55
C CYS A 493 48.75 -10.98 -10.45
N ALA A 494 49.93 -10.41 -10.67
CA ALA A 494 50.72 -9.64 -9.73
C ALA A 494 50.12 -8.25 -9.49
N VAL A 495 50.04 -7.84 -8.23
CA VAL A 495 49.77 -6.45 -7.84
C VAL A 495 51.10 -5.76 -7.57
N THR A 496 51.40 -4.75 -8.38
CA THR A 496 52.53 -3.82 -8.20
C THR A 496 52.30 -2.90 -7.00
N ARG A 497 53.28 -2.90 -6.08
CA ARG A 497 53.36 -2.00 -4.92
C ARG A 497 53.67 -0.57 -5.36
N ALA A 498 52.80 0.39 -5.03
CA ALA A 498 53.15 1.81 -5.02
C ALA A 498 53.44 2.27 -3.57
N ARG A 499 54.57 2.95 -3.40
CA ARG A 499 55.18 3.40 -2.13
C ARG A 499 54.32 4.46 -1.41
N ARG A 500 54.15 4.30 -0.10
CA ARG A 500 53.65 5.31 0.84
C ARG A 500 54.68 6.42 1.05
N GLY A 501 54.29 7.66 0.82
CA GLY A 501 54.98 8.86 1.30
C GLY A 501 54.61 9.16 2.75
N LYS A 502 55.64 9.44 3.57
CA LYS A 502 55.55 9.87 4.97
C LYS A 502 54.72 11.15 5.11
N ARG A 503 53.87 11.23 6.14
CA ARG A 503 53.43 12.50 6.74
C ARG A 503 53.63 12.44 8.25
N GLU A 504 54.41 13.39 8.73
CA GLU A 504 54.70 13.66 10.14
C GLU A 504 53.46 14.15 10.89
N ARG A 505 53.46 13.85 12.18
CA ARG A 505 52.48 14.28 13.18
C ARG A 505 52.87 15.66 13.71
N ALA A 506 51.90 16.54 13.89
CA ALA A 506 51.94 17.59 14.90
C ALA A 506 50.60 17.57 15.67
N ARG A 507 50.70 17.57 17.00
CA ARG A 507 49.60 17.61 17.97
C ARG A 507 49.29 19.07 18.39
N PRO A 508 48.16 19.32 19.05
CA PRO A 508 47.45 20.60 19.01
C PRO A 508 47.77 21.54 20.18
N GLY A 509 47.62 22.84 19.95
CA GLY A 509 47.62 23.89 20.97
C GLY A 509 46.22 24.51 21.13
N TYR A 510 45.74 24.51 22.36
CA TYR A 510 44.57 25.23 22.87
C TYR A 510 44.90 26.72 23.07
N SER A 511 43.98 27.63 22.76
CA SER A 511 43.67 28.78 23.64
C SER A 511 42.29 29.36 23.32
N SER A 512 41.45 29.42 24.34
CA SER A 512 40.24 30.24 24.42
C SER A 512 40.60 31.73 24.48
N VAL A 513 39.65 32.62 24.15
CA VAL A 513 39.19 33.79 24.96
C VAL A 513 38.49 34.85 24.08
N GLU A 514 37.28 35.20 24.53
CA GLU A 514 36.53 36.48 24.48
C GLU A 514 35.88 37.10 23.23
N SER A 515 34.83 37.85 23.58
CA SER A 515 33.67 38.35 22.87
C SER A 515 33.79 39.85 22.51
N LEU A 516 33.37 40.20 21.29
CA LEU A 516 32.73 41.47 20.81
C LEU A 516 33.48 42.82 21.02
N PRO A 517 33.12 43.95 20.34
CA PRO A 517 32.04 44.22 19.38
C PRO A 517 32.47 44.91 18.05
N SER A 518 31.48 45.09 17.16
CA SER A 518 31.52 45.83 15.88
C SER A 518 31.97 47.31 15.99
N PRO A 519 32.50 47.90 14.90
CA PRO A 519 31.77 49.01 14.27
C PRO A 519 31.87 49.11 12.73
N GLY A 520 30.79 49.62 12.12
CA GLY A 520 30.82 50.80 11.23
C GLY A 520 31.39 50.72 9.80
N TRP A 521 30.47 50.74 8.82
CA TRP A 521 30.50 51.45 7.53
C TRP A 521 31.81 51.56 6.73
N GLY A 522 31.85 50.85 5.59
CA GLY A 522 32.78 51.12 4.48
C GLY A 522 32.17 50.69 3.15
N LYS A 523 31.81 51.65 2.30
CA LYS A 523 31.40 51.43 0.91
C LYS A 523 32.56 50.79 0.14
N VAL A 524 32.35 49.60 -0.43
CA VAL A 524 33.22 49.06 -1.49
C VAL A 524 32.34 48.38 -2.54
N VAL A 525 32.38 48.92 -3.75
CA VAL A 525 31.84 48.35 -4.99
C VAL A 525 32.74 47.21 -5.43
N PRO A 526 32.20 46.05 -5.86
CA PRO A 526 32.92 45.16 -6.76
C PRO A 526 32.22 44.98 -8.12
N PRO A 527 32.97 44.54 -9.14
CA PRO A 527 32.68 44.84 -10.54
C PRO A 527 31.73 43.85 -11.22
N THR A 528 31.09 44.35 -12.26
CA THR A 528 30.34 43.61 -13.29
C THR A 528 31.19 42.52 -13.95
N PRO A 529 30.70 41.27 -14.05
CA PRO A 529 31.20 40.31 -15.02
C PRO A 529 30.33 40.35 -16.28
N THR A 530 31.00 40.63 -17.40
CA THR A 530 30.48 40.65 -18.76
C THR A 530 30.04 39.27 -19.23
N LEU A 531 28.84 39.22 -19.79
CA LEU A 531 28.29 38.11 -20.56
C LEU A 531 29.09 37.90 -21.85
N ARG A 532 29.64 36.70 -22.06
CA ARG A 532 29.99 36.17 -23.39
C ARG A 532 29.25 34.86 -23.61
N TRP A 533 28.10 34.95 -24.28
CA TRP A 533 27.40 33.80 -24.84
C TRP A 533 28.05 33.44 -26.18
N ARG A 534 28.65 32.24 -26.27
CA ARG A 534 28.98 31.61 -27.55
C ARG A 534 27.74 30.88 -28.08
N GLN A 535 27.19 31.38 -29.18
CA GLN A 535 26.23 30.66 -30.01
C GLN A 535 26.89 29.39 -30.57
N ARG A 536 26.29 28.23 -30.35
CA ARG A 536 26.46 27.06 -31.22
C ARG A 536 25.08 26.70 -31.79
N LEU A 537 24.93 27.00 -33.07
CA LEU A 537 23.88 26.49 -33.93
C LEU A 537 23.98 24.96 -33.98
N VAL A 538 22.89 24.27 -33.65
CA VAL A 538 22.65 22.88 -34.10
C VAL A 538 21.26 22.85 -34.71
N SER A 539 21.25 22.89 -36.04
CA SER A 539 20.09 22.61 -36.88
C SER A 539 19.59 21.19 -36.64
N ARG A 540 18.30 20.99 -36.40
CA ARG A 540 17.64 19.71 -36.65
C ARG A 540 16.26 19.92 -37.26
N ALA A 541 16.18 19.52 -38.52
CA ALA A 541 15.03 19.58 -39.39
C ALA A 541 13.85 18.76 -38.84
N VAL A 542 12.66 19.34 -38.93
CA VAL A 542 11.37 18.70 -38.77
C VAL A 542 10.96 18.17 -40.15
N LEU A 543 10.84 16.86 -40.30
CA LEU A 543 10.18 16.24 -41.46
C LEU A 543 8.73 15.92 -41.08
N CYS A 544 7.83 16.71 -41.68
CA CYS A 544 6.40 16.53 -41.66
C CYS A 544 6.02 15.38 -42.60
N ARG A 545 5.21 14.42 -42.15
CA ARG A 545 4.58 13.41 -43.03
C ARG A 545 3.06 13.49 -42.84
N VAL A 546 2.42 14.19 -43.77
CA VAL A 546 0.97 14.22 -43.96
C VAL A 546 0.59 13.00 -44.81
N HIS A 547 -0.28 12.13 -44.31
CA HIS A 547 -0.96 11.12 -45.11
C HIS A 547 -2.37 11.63 -45.46
N HIS A 548 -2.58 11.87 -46.75
CA HIS A 548 -3.90 12.03 -47.36
C HIS A 548 -4.67 10.70 -47.31
N ARG A 549 -5.95 10.78 -46.90
CA ARG A 549 -7.00 9.79 -47.20
C ARG A 549 -8.07 10.50 -48.02
N THR A 550 -8.37 9.96 -49.19
CA THR A 550 -9.67 10.08 -49.89
C THR A 550 -9.85 8.84 -50.77
N ALA A 551 -11.09 8.35 -50.79
CA ALA A 551 -11.64 7.12 -51.37
C ALA A 551 -11.42 5.85 -50.56
#